data_AF-A0A966UIF3-F1
#
_entry.id   AF-A0A966UIF3-F1
#
_cell.length_a   1.000
_cell.length_b   1.000
_cell.length_c   1.000
_cell.angle_alpha   90.00
_cell.angle_beta   90.00
_cell.angle_gamma   90.00
#
_symmetry.space_group_name_H-M   'P 1'
#
loop_
_entity.id
_entity.type
_entity.pdbx_description
1 polymer ?
#
loop_
_entity_poly.entity_id
_entity_poly.type
_entity_poly.pdbx_seq_one_letter_code
_entity_poly.pdbx_strand_id
1 'polypeptide(L)'
;MFGSASSVPVPDLDRTQYLLVLGANPYESNGSLCTAPDFPGRIEAMQARGGKLVVVDPRKSRTAEQADEWLAIRPGTDALLLAAIANTLASDGLEKVEHRLAKYLNGLDEIVAALTPFSAAAVSATTGIDENTILRIARELRDASCAAVYGRIGTCTTAFGTTASWLVDVVNVFTGNLDRVGGAMFSLPVAGSGNTHGEPGRGKGFRIGRGHSRVSNHPEALGEYPAAAMAEEIETPGVGQIRAMVIVGGNPILSTPNSERLAKSFADLDFMVSVDMYLNETSKFADVILPPPSQLQRSHYDLALLT
;
A
#
# COMPACT_ATOMS: atom_id res chain seq x y z
N MET A 1 8.64 8.38 -2.71
CA MET A 1 8.50 9.61 -1.91
C MET A 1 9.67 9.77 -0.94
N PHE A 2 9.92 8.82 -0.04
CA PHE A 2 10.89 8.98 1.07
C PHE A 2 12.33 8.53 0.78
N GLY A 3 12.78 8.64 -0.47
CA GLY A 3 14.18 8.33 -0.86
C GLY A 3 14.57 6.84 -0.92
N SER A 4 13.83 5.95 -0.24
CA SER A 4 13.96 4.49 -0.31
C SER A 4 12.60 3.84 -0.50
N ALA A 5 12.56 2.66 -1.12
CA ALA A 5 11.33 1.87 -1.25
C ALA A 5 10.93 1.16 0.06
N SER A 6 11.88 1.00 1.00
CA SER A 6 11.65 0.39 2.31
C SER A 6 11.22 1.41 3.36
N SER A 7 11.28 2.70 3.06
CA SER A 7 10.86 3.74 4.00
C SER A 7 9.36 3.99 3.85
N VAL A 8 8.56 3.32 4.67
CA VAL A 8 7.11 3.47 4.69
C VAL A 8 6.67 3.82 6.12
N PRO A 9 5.97 4.95 6.34
CA PRO A 9 5.46 5.27 7.66
C PRO A 9 4.27 4.36 8.00
N VAL A 10 4.20 3.90 9.24
CA VAL A 10 3.13 3.05 9.76
C VAL A 10 2.50 3.67 11.00
N PRO A 11 1.20 3.45 11.26
CA PRO A 11 0.54 3.95 12.46
C PRO A 11 1.21 3.47 13.74
N ASP A 12 1.40 4.40 14.69
CA ASP A 12 1.80 4.12 16.06
C ASP A 12 0.59 3.67 16.88
N LEU A 13 0.19 2.41 16.68
CA LEU A 13 -1.06 1.82 17.20
C LEU A 13 -1.24 1.97 18.72
N ASP A 14 -0.14 1.97 19.48
CA ASP A 14 -0.19 1.99 20.95
C ASP A 14 -0.47 3.39 21.50
N ARG A 15 -0.28 4.44 20.68
CA ARG A 15 -0.36 5.84 21.12
C ARG A 15 -1.31 6.69 20.30
N THR A 16 -1.71 6.25 19.11
CA THR A 16 -2.68 6.97 18.27
C THR A 16 -4.05 7.08 18.96
N GLN A 17 -4.76 8.18 18.69
CA GLN A 17 -6.10 8.47 19.22
C GLN A 17 -7.17 8.47 18.11
N TYR A 18 -6.77 8.61 16.86
CA TYR A 18 -7.69 8.52 15.73
C TYR A 18 -7.01 7.79 14.58
N LEU A 19 -7.55 6.62 14.23
CA LEU A 19 -7.01 5.80 13.15
C LEU A 19 -8.04 5.70 12.03
N LEU A 20 -7.72 6.28 10.87
CA LEU A 20 -8.48 6.12 9.64
C LEU A 20 -7.83 5.04 8.77
N VAL A 21 -8.51 3.92 8.58
CA VAL A 21 -8.02 2.78 7.80
C VAL A 21 -8.77 2.68 6.49
N LEU A 22 -8.06 2.60 5.37
CA LEU A 22 -8.64 2.44 4.03
C LEU A 22 -8.09 1.17 3.36
N GLY A 23 -8.98 0.34 2.80
CA GLY A 23 -8.58 -0.82 2.00
C GLY A 23 -7.62 -1.79 2.73
N ALA A 24 -7.71 -1.86 4.06
CA ALA A 24 -6.92 -2.74 4.91
C ALA A 24 -7.83 -3.44 5.93
N ASN A 25 -7.46 -4.68 6.28
CA ASN A 25 -8.25 -5.51 7.18
C ASN A 25 -7.36 -6.20 8.23
N PRO A 26 -6.71 -5.44 9.12
CA PRO A 26 -5.74 -5.97 10.06
C PRO A 26 -6.24 -7.06 11.00
N TYR A 27 -7.55 -7.15 11.28
CA TYR A 27 -8.10 -8.26 12.06
C TYR A 27 -7.99 -9.63 11.37
N GLU A 28 -7.82 -9.66 10.05
CA GLU A 28 -7.65 -10.89 9.28
C GLU A 28 -6.25 -10.97 8.65
N SER A 29 -5.73 -9.86 8.13
CA SER A 29 -4.44 -9.82 7.40
C SER A 29 -3.25 -9.40 8.26
N ASN A 30 -3.46 -9.15 9.54
CA ASN A 30 -2.46 -8.66 10.48
C ASN A 30 -1.73 -7.38 10.01
N GLY A 31 -2.38 -6.51 9.26
CA GLY A 31 -1.88 -5.16 9.01
C GLY A 31 -0.82 -5.01 7.91
N SER A 32 -0.45 -6.06 7.16
CA SER A 32 0.51 -5.94 6.03
C SER A 32 1.83 -5.22 6.44
N LEU A 33 2.08 -3.97 6.02
CA LEU A 33 3.30 -3.25 6.44
C LEU A 33 3.25 -2.77 7.89
N CYS A 34 2.07 -2.58 8.46
CA CYS A 34 1.90 -2.27 9.89
C CYS A 34 1.71 -3.57 10.68
N THR A 35 2.43 -4.64 10.33
CA THR A 35 2.29 -5.90 11.06
C THR A 35 2.68 -5.71 12.51
N ALA A 36 1.79 -6.09 13.43
CA ALA A 36 1.99 -5.95 14.85
C ALA A 36 1.61 -7.25 15.59
N PRO A 37 2.30 -7.61 16.68
CA PRO A 37 1.84 -8.65 17.59
C PRO A 37 0.49 -8.23 18.17
N ASP A 38 -0.49 -9.14 18.10
CA ASP A 38 -1.85 -8.91 18.58
C ASP A 38 -2.45 -7.58 18.09
N PHE A 39 -2.45 -7.39 16.77
CA PHE A 39 -3.05 -6.20 16.16
C PHE A 39 -4.49 -5.96 16.66
N PRO A 40 -5.39 -6.97 16.73
CA PRO A 40 -6.72 -6.82 17.34
C PRO A 40 -6.67 -6.20 18.75
N GLY A 41 -5.90 -6.78 19.67
CA GLY A 41 -5.79 -6.28 21.05
C GLY A 41 -5.24 -4.86 21.13
N ARG A 42 -4.35 -4.46 20.21
CA ARG A 42 -3.84 -3.08 20.14
C ARG A 42 -4.91 -2.07 19.71
N ILE A 43 -5.80 -2.46 18.79
CA ILE A 43 -6.95 -1.64 18.40
C ILE A 43 -7.96 -1.55 19.55
N GLU A 44 -8.27 -2.67 20.21
CA GLU A 44 -9.16 -2.69 21.37
C GLU A 44 -8.60 -1.80 22.51
N ALA A 45 -7.29 -1.87 22.77
CA ALA A 45 -6.62 -1.00 23.72
C ALA A 45 -6.63 0.48 23.31
N MET A 46 -6.69 0.78 22.01
CA MET A 46 -6.87 2.14 21.48
C MET A 46 -8.26 2.67 21.76
N GLN A 47 -9.29 1.87 21.51
CA GLN A 47 -10.67 2.25 21.79
C GLN A 47 -10.90 2.38 23.29
N ALA A 48 -10.36 1.46 24.11
CA ALA A 48 -10.50 1.47 25.57
C ALA A 48 -9.92 2.74 26.23
N ARG A 49 -8.90 3.37 25.64
CA ARG A 49 -8.32 4.64 26.10
C ARG A 49 -8.98 5.88 25.49
N GLY A 50 -10.12 5.71 24.81
CA GLY A 50 -10.92 6.79 24.22
C GLY A 50 -10.53 7.16 22.78
N GLY A 51 -9.69 6.35 22.13
CA GLY A 51 -9.37 6.53 20.71
C GLY A 51 -10.50 6.03 19.79
N LYS A 52 -10.45 6.43 18.52
CA LYS A 52 -11.48 6.09 17.51
C LYS A 52 -10.85 5.39 16.31
N LEU A 53 -11.44 4.26 15.90
CA LEU A 53 -11.16 3.57 14.64
C LEU A 53 -12.27 3.86 13.63
N VAL A 54 -11.89 4.44 12.48
CA VAL A 54 -12.77 4.60 11.32
C VAL A 54 -12.25 3.74 10.17
N VAL A 55 -13.11 2.90 9.62
CA VAL A 55 -12.76 2.00 8.51
C VAL A 55 -13.52 2.38 7.25
N VAL A 56 -12.77 2.66 6.19
CA VAL A 56 -13.28 2.87 4.83
C VAL A 56 -13.00 1.61 4.01
N ASP A 57 -14.06 0.86 3.73
CA ASP A 57 -13.98 -0.40 2.98
C ASP A 57 -15.32 -0.63 2.28
N PRO A 58 -15.34 -0.98 0.97
CA PRO A 58 -16.59 -1.31 0.28
C PRO A 58 -17.36 -2.47 0.93
N ARG A 59 -16.66 -3.39 1.61
CA ARG A 59 -17.29 -4.45 2.40
C ARG A 59 -17.21 -4.13 3.88
N LYS A 60 -18.18 -4.61 4.66
CA LYS A 60 -18.06 -4.66 6.11
C LYS A 60 -17.12 -5.81 6.50
N SER A 61 -15.83 -5.56 6.50
CA SER A 61 -14.79 -6.54 6.86
C SER A 61 -14.78 -6.79 8.37
N ARG A 62 -14.05 -7.83 8.83
CA ARG A 62 -13.90 -8.08 10.28
C ARG A 62 -13.34 -6.86 11.02
N THR A 63 -12.40 -6.13 10.42
CA THR A 63 -11.92 -4.86 11.00
C THR A 63 -13.03 -3.81 11.08
N ALA A 64 -13.86 -3.68 10.03
CA ALA A 64 -14.98 -2.75 10.03
C ALA A 64 -16.08 -3.10 11.05
N GLU A 65 -16.26 -4.37 11.38
CA GLU A 65 -17.19 -4.80 12.44
C GLU A 65 -16.74 -4.38 13.84
N GLN A 66 -15.44 -4.23 14.06
CA GLN A 66 -14.85 -3.79 15.33
C GLN A 66 -14.58 -2.27 15.36
N ALA A 67 -14.76 -1.58 14.24
CA ALA A 67 -14.56 -0.15 14.14
C ALA A 67 -15.68 0.63 14.84
N ASP A 68 -15.35 1.80 15.37
CA ASP A 68 -16.34 2.76 15.87
C ASP A 68 -17.23 3.28 14.74
N GLU A 69 -16.69 3.33 13.52
CA GLU A 69 -17.38 3.78 12.33
C GLU A 69 -16.92 3.03 11.09
N TRP A 70 -17.87 2.55 10.28
CA TRP A 70 -17.62 1.95 8.97
C TRP A 70 -18.25 2.80 7.87
N LEU A 71 -17.45 3.08 6.84
CA LEU A 71 -17.81 3.87 5.68
C LEU A 71 -17.72 3.00 4.41
N ALA A 72 -18.89 2.68 3.85
CA ALA A 72 -19.03 1.86 2.66
C ALA A 72 -18.72 2.67 1.39
N ILE A 73 -17.43 2.82 1.07
CA ILE A 73 -16.99 3.53 -0.12
C ILE A 73 -17.28 2.74 -1.41
N ARG A 74 -17.55 3.44 -2.51
CA ARG A 74 -17.57 2.84 -3.85
C ARG A 74 -16.15 2.33 -4.22
N PRO A 75 -15.98 1.07 -4.63
CA PRO A 75 -14.67 0.51 -4.97
C PRO A 75 -13.87 1.38 -5.96
N GLY A 76 -12.59 1.61 -5.66
CA GLY A 76 -11.67 2.35 -6.53
C GLY A 76 -11.78 3.87 -6.46
N THR A 77 -12.55 4.41 -5.50
CA THR A 77 -12.75 5.86 -5.33
C THR A 77 -11.99 6.45 -4.12
N ASP A 78 -11.07 5.68 -3.53
CA ASP A 78 -10.28 6.06 -2.35
C ASP A 78 -9.46 7.34 -2.57
N ALA A 79 -8.88 7.49 -3.76
CA ALA A 79 -8.13 8.70 -4.13
C ALA A 79 -9.02 9.96 -4.10
N LEU A 80 -10.29 9.86 -4.49
CA LEU A 80 -11.23 10.98 -4.44
C LEU A 80 -11.59 11.35 -3.00
N LEU A 81 -11.83 10.34 -2.15
CA LEU A 81 -12.09 10.57 -0.73
C LEU A 81 -10.90 11.26 -0.05
N LEU A 82 -9.68 10.74 -0.25
CA LEU A 82 -8.47 11.30 0.35
C LEU A 82 -8.17 12.71 -0.20
N ALA A 83 -8.39 12.94 -1.50
CA ALA A 83 -8.27 14.27 -2.09
C ALA A 83 -9.27 15.26 -1.48
N ALA A 84 -10.50 14.84 -1.20
CA ALA A 84 -11.49 15.71 -0.58
C ALA A 84 -11.22 15.99 0.90
N ILE A 85 -10.67 15.03 1.64
CA ILE A 85 -10.19 15.26 3.00
C ILE A 85 -9.03 16.28 2.98
N ALA A 86 -8.04 16.08 2.11
CA ALA A 86 -6.91 17.00 1.96
C ALA A 86 -7.34 18.39 1.47
N ASN A 87 -8.29 18.46 0.53
CA ASN A 87 -8.89 19.71 0.05
C ASN A 87 -9.56 20.45 1.20
N THR A 88 -10.40 19.78 1.99
CA THR A 88 -11.07 20.37 3.15
C THR A 88 -10.08 20.92 4.16
N LEU A 89 -9.00 20.17 4.44
CA LEU A 89 -7.95 20.62 5.35
C LEU A 89 -7.31 21.92 4.85
N ALA A 90 -6.99 22.01 3.56
CA ALA A 90 -6.35 23.18 2.97
C ALA A 90 -7.30 24.37 2.77
N SER A 91 -8.53 24.15 2.29
CA SER A 91 -9.48 25.23 1.98
C SER A 91 -9.99 25.94 3.22
N ASP A 92 -10.13 25.20 4.33
CA ASP A 92 -10.61 25.73 5.60
C ASP A 92 -9.45 26.30 6.45
N GLY A 93 -8.20 26.26 5.97
CA GLY A 93 -7.01 26.70 6.70
C GLY A 93 -6.73 25.86 7.96
N LEU A 94 -7.05 24.56 7.88
CA LEU A 94 -6.94 23.59 8.97
C LEU A 94 -5.62 22.82 8.94
N GLU A 95 -4.78 23.03 7.94
CA GLU A 95 -3.48 22.37 7.86
C GLU A 95 -2.56 22.74 9.03
N LYS A 96 -1.90 21.72 9.58
CA LYS A 96 -0.92 21.80 10.67
C LYS A 96 0.42 21.23 10.19
N VAL A 97 0.94 21.77 9.10
CA VAL A 97 2.24 21.35 8.57
C VAL A 97 3.33 21.72 9.58
N GLU A 98 3.88 20.70 10.24
CA GLU A 98 4.87 20.87 11.30
C GLU A 98 6.19 21.46 10.75
N HIS A 99 6.74 22.47 11.43
CA HIS A 99 7.98 23.15 11.02
C HIS A 99 9.17 22.18 10.86
N ARG A 100 9.22 21.09 11.65
CA ARG A 100 10.28 20.05 11.52
C ARG A 100 10.29 19.38 10.15
N LEU A 101 9.15 19.36 9.44
CA LEU A 101 9.00 18.79 8.11
C LEU A 101 9.35 19.78 7.00
N ALA A 102 9.36 21.10 7.27
CA ALA A 102 9.47 22.14 6.24
C ALA A 102 10.66 21.96 5.28
N LYS A 103 11.82 21.54 5.79
CA LYS A 103 13.03 21.28 4.98
C LYS A 103 12.97 20.03 4.10
N TYR A 104 11.96 19.17 4.28
CA TYR A 104 11.74 17.93 3.52
C TYR A 104 10.56 18.01 2.56
N LEU A 105 9.79 19.11 2.61
CA LEU A 105 8.60 19.30 1.80
C LEU A 105 8.89 20.23 0.62
N ASN A 106 8.21 19.98 -0.49
CA ASN A 106 8.16 20.85 -1.66
C ASN A 106 6.76 20.78 -2.28
N GLY A 107 6.41 21.77 -3.11
CA GLY A 107 5.15 21.77 -3.86
C GLY A 107 3.88 21.90 -3.01
N LEU A 108 3.94 22.47 -1.81
CA LEU A 108 2.74 22.64 -0.95
C LEU A 108 1.66 23.48 -1.64
N ASP A 109 2.04 24.62 -2.22
CA ASP A 109 1.09 25.47 -2.95
C ASP A 109 0.53 24.77 -4.20
N GLU A 110 1.37 23.98 -4.88
CA GLU A 110 0.99 23.21 -6.08
C GLU A 110 -0.06 22.15 -5.74
N ILE A 111 0.10 21.42 -4.62
CA ILE A 111 -0.89 20.43 -4.22
C ILE A 111 -2.18 21.08 -3.73
N VAL A 112 -2.12 22.18 -2.98
CA VAL A 112 -3.33 22.92 -2.58
C VAL A 112 -4.13 23.35 -3.82
N ALA A 113 -3.45 23.90 -4.84
CA ALA A 113 -4.10 24.25 -6.10
C ALA A 113 -4.69 23.02 -6.81
N ALA A 114 -3.95 21.91 -6.89
CA ALA A 114 -4.39 20.68 -7.53
C ALA A 114 -5.57 20.00 -6.82
N LEU A 115 -5.74 20.23 -5.52
CA LEU A 115 -6.87 19.70 -4.73
C LEU A 115 -8.18 20.45 -4.94
N THR A 116 -8.15 21.69 -5.47
CA THR A 116 -9.33 22.56 -5.65
C THR A 116 -10.55 21.87 -6.29
N PRO A 117 -10.40 21.03 -7.35
CA PRO A 117 -11.55 20.38 -7.99
C PRO A 117 -12.24 19.30 -7.13
N PHE A 118 -11.60 18.86 -6.05
CA PHE A 118 -12.02 17.71 -5.25
C PHE A 118 -12.70 18.14 -3.94
N SER A 119 -13.66 19.06 -3.99
CA SER A 119 -14.43 19.40 -2.79
C SER A 119 -15.25 18.20 -2.28
N ALA A 120 -15.60 18.20 -1.00
CA ALA A 120 -16.45 17.16 -0.40
C ALA A 120 -17.77 16.98 -1.16
N ALA A 121 -18.40 18.09 -1.57
CA ALA A 121 -19.60 18.08 -2.42
C ALA A 121 -19.35 17.43 -3.80
N ALA A 122 -18.21 17.74 -4.45
CA ALA A 122 -17.89 17.25 -5.79
C ALA A 122 -17.64 15.73 -5.82
N VAL A 123 -17.07 15.17 -4.75
CA VAL A 123 -16.73 13.73 -4.72
C VAL A 123 -17.82 12.86 -4.10
N SER A 124 -18.72 13.41 -3.27
CA SER A 124 -19.70 12.68 -2.45
C SER A 124 -20.51 11.64 -3.25
N ALA A 125 -21.12 12.06 -4.37
CA ALA A 125 -21.89 11.14 -5.21
C ALA A 125 -21.03 10.03 -5.84
N THR A 126 -19.76 10.31 -6.11
CA THR A 126 -18.82 9.37 -6.73
C THR A 126 -18.28 8.37 -5.72
N THR A 127 -17.94 8.82 -4.52
CA THR A 127 -17.43 7.97 -3.44
C THR A 127 -18.53 7.20 -2.73
N GLY A 128 -19.76 7.72 -2.74
CA GLY A 128 -20.86 7.21 -1.92
C GLY A 128 -20.77 7.64 -0.45
N ILE A 129 -19.86 8.55 -0.10
CA ILE A 129 -19.68 9.07 1.26
C ILE A 129 -20.26 10.49 1.33
N ASP A 130 -21.15 10.73 2.28
CA ASP A 130 -21.82 12.02 2.47
C ASP A 130 -20.82 13.17 2.65
N GLU A 131 -21.17 14.34 2.13
CA GLU A 131 -20.34 15.56 2.21
C GLU A 131 -19.98 15.90 3.65
N ASN A 132 -20.96 15.91 4.56
CA ASN A 132 -20.73 16.26 5.96
C ASN A 132 -19.84 15.23 6.66
N THR A 133 -19.89 13.98 6.22
CA THR A 133 -19.00 12.93 6.73
C THR A 133 -17.55 13.21 6.33
N ILE A 134 -17.29 13.59 5.08
CA ILE A 134 -15.94 13.95 4.62
C ILE A 134 -15.42 15.17 5.40
N LEU A 135 -16.24 16.22 5.51
CA LEU A 135 -15.89 17.43 6.26
C LEU A 135 -15.61 17.12 7.75
N ARG A 136 -16.42 16.25 8.35
CA ARG A 136 -16.24 15.81 9.74
C ARG A 136 -14.94 15.03 9.92
N ILE A 137 -14.63 14.07 9.05
CA ILE A 137 -13.39 13.28 9.14
C ILE A 137 -12.17 14.18 9.04
N ALA A 138 -12.15 15.16 8.13
CA ALA A 138 -11.07 16.13 8.03
C ALA A 138 -10.86 16.90 9.35
N ARG A 139 -11.95 17.34 9.99
CA ARG A 139 -11.91 18.03 11.29
C ARG A 139 -11.48 17.10 12.43
N GLU A 140 -12.03 15.89 12.49
CA GLU A 140 -11.65 14.88 13.50
C GLU A 140 -10.16 14.53 13.41
N LEU A 141 -9.62 14.33 12.21
CA LEU A 141 -8.18 14.11 11.99
C LEU A 141 -7.31 15.29 12.44
N ARG A 142 -7.78 16.52 12.22
CA ARG A 142 -7.07 17.74 12.63
C ARG A 142 -7.12 17.97 14.14
N ASP A 143 -8.24 17.66 14.77
CA ASP A 143 -8.52 17.96 16.17
C ASP A 143 -8.05 16.87 17.13
N ALA A 144 -7.89 15.63 16.66
CA ALA A 144 -7.28 14.56 17.43
C ALA A 144 -5.88 14.98 17.93
N SER A 145 -5.56 14.63 19.17
CA SER A 145 -4.25 14.94 19.76
C SER A 145 -3.10 14.27 18.99
N CYS A 146 -3.36 13.08 18.45
CA CYS A 146 -2.55 12.36 17.47
C CYS A 146 -3.46 11.46 16.61
N ALA A 147 -3.20 11.40 15.31
CA ALA A 147 -3.98 10.60 14.37
C ALA A 147 -3.09 9.93 13.34
N ALA A 148 -3.56 8.86 12.70
CA ALA A 148 -2.89 8.27 11.56
C ALA A 148 -3.92 7.89 10.48
N VAL A 149 -3.57 8.17 9.23
CA VAL A 149 -4.27 7.63 8.06
C VAL A 149 -3.45 6.50 7.49
N TYR A 150 -4.10 5.38 7.20
CA TYR A 150 -3.45 4.15 6.78
C TYR A 150 -4.19 3.48 5.63
N GLY A 151 -3.54 3.36 4.47
CA GLY A 151 -4.05 2.64 3.30
C GLY A 151 -3.18 1.44 2.95
N ARG A 152 -3.76 0.30 2.54
CA ARG A 152 -3.02 -0.91 2.09
C ARG A 152 -3.56 -1.50 0.80
N ILE A 153 -3.35 -2.81 0.58
CA ILE A 153 -3.51 -3.50 -0.69
C ILE A 153 -4.82 -3.12 -1.40
N GLY A 154 -5.94 -2.97 -0.66
CA GLY A 154 -7.22 -2.56 -1.22
C GLY A 154 -7.22 -1.19 -1.90
N THR A 155 -6.40 -0.23 -1.45
CA THR A 155 -6.22 1.06 -2.12
C THR A 155 -5.16 0.98 -3.22
N CYS A 156 -4.17 0.09 -3.11
CA CYS A 156 -3.05 -0.02 -4.04
C CYS A 156 -3.39 -0.73 -5.36
N THR A 157 -4.24 -1.76 -5.34
CA THR A 157 -4.58 -2.55 -6.53
C THR A 157 -5.79 -1.98 -7.27
N THR A 158 -5.80 -0.66 -7.47
CA THR A 158 -6.85 0.11 -8.15
C THR A 158 -6.23 1.04 -9.19
N ALA A 159 -7.05 1.57 -10.11
CA ALA A 159 -6.56 2.43 -11.21
C ALA A 159 -5.79 3.67 -10.72
N PHE A 160 -6.12 4.20 -9.54
CA PHE A 160 -5.48 5.38 -8.95
C PHE A 160 -4.69 5.04 -7.67
N GLY A 161 -4.21 3.79 -7.53
CA GLY A 161 -3.61 3.32 -6.28
C GLY A 161 -2.33 4.05 -5.86
N THR A 162 -1.49 4.47 -6.82
CA THR A 162 -0.33 5.33 -6.54
C THR A 162 -0.75 6.67 -5.97
N THR A 163 -1.76 7.31 -6.58
CA THR A 163 -2.31 8.59 -6.11
C THR A 163 -2.95 8.45 -4.74
N ALA A 164 -3.74 7.40 -4.51
CA ALA A 164 -4.32 7.14 -3.20
C ALA A 164 -3.25 6.95 -2.11
N SER A 165 -2.21 6.15 -2.39
CA SER A 165 -1.12 5.91 -1.44
C SER A 165 -0.36 7.20 -1.13
N TRP A 166 -0.12 8.04 -2.14
CA TRP A 166 0.50 9.35 -1.95
C TRP A 166 -0.39 10.32 -1.15
N LEU A 167 -1.70 10.33 -1.39
CA LEU A 167 -2.63 11.18 -0.67
C LEU A 167 -2.78 10.78 0.80
N VAL A 168 -2.60 9.50 1.15
CA VAL A 168 -2.48 9.09 2.58
C VAL A 168 -1.35 9.85 3.26
N ASP A 169 -0.17 9.93 2.62
CA ASP A 169 0.96 10.69 3.15
C ASP A 169 0.68 12.20 3.20
N VAL A 170 0.03 12.76 2.17
CA VAL A 170 -0.39 14.18 2.15
C VAL A 170 -1.30 14.50 3.33
N VAL A 171 -2.30 13.67 3.62
CA VAL A 171 -3.21 13.89 4.76
C VAL A 171 -2.46 13.78 6.10
N ASN A 172 -1.54 12.81 6.23
CA ASN A 172 -0.69 12.71 7.43
C ASN A 172 0.24 13.94 7.59
N VAL A 173 0.71 14.55 6.50
CA VAL A 173 1.48 15.81 6.53
C VAL A 173 0.58 16.99 6.91
N PHE A 174 -0.57 17.16 6.26
CA PHE A 174 -1.49 18.26 6.48
C PHE A 174 -2.09 18.25 7.89
N THR A 175 -2.13 17.10 8.56
CA THR A 175 -2.61 17.00 9.95
C THR A 175 -1.47 17.08 11.00
N GLY A 176 -0.22 17.20 10.56
CA GLY A 176 0.96 17.27 11.45
C GLY A 176 1.34 15.91 12.07
N ASN A 177 0.83 14.81 11.52
CA ASN A 177 0.95 13.46 12.07
C ASN A 177 2.02 12.58 11.41
N LEU A 178 2.63 13.02 10.30
CA LEU A 178 3.75 12.28 9.70
C LEU A 178 5.01 12.36 10.58
N ASP A 179 5.59 11.22 10.92
CA ASP A 179 6.77 11.05 11.77
C ASP A 179 6.63 11.71 13.15
N ARG A 180 5.48 11.50 13.79
CA ARG A 180 5.15 11.99 15.13
C ARG A 180 4.66 10.84 16.01
N VAL A 181 4.99 10.87 17.30
CA VAL A 181 4.44 9.92 18.28
C VAL A 181 2.91 9.98 18.27
N GLY A 182 2.28 8.81 18.15
CA GLY A 182 0.84 8.61 17.95
C GLY A 182 0.36 8.82 16.52
N GLY A 183 1.25 9.20 15.59
CA GLY A 183 0.97 9.41 14.18
C GLY A 183 1.48 8.29 13.28
N ALA A 184 1.75 8.61 12.01
CA ALA A 184 2.34 7.68 11.05
C ALA A 184 3.87 7.78 11.12
N MET A 185 4.53 6.80 11.74
CA MET A 185 5.96 6.85 12.08
C MET A 185 6.80 5.94 11.20
N PHE A 186 8.05 6.33 10.93
CA PHE A 186 9.03 5.41 10.36
C PHE A 186 9.54 4.47 11.45
N SER A 187 9.58 3.16 11.15
CA SER A 187 10.23 2.19 12.03
C SER A 187 11.74 2.45 12.08
N LEU A 188 12.34 2.23 13.26
CA LEU A 188 13.77 2.04 13.40
C LEU A 188 14.03 0.54 13.34
N PRO A 189 14.53 0.02 12.21
CA PRO A 189 14.64 -1.41 12.05
C PRO A 189 15.80 -1.95 12.86
N VAL A 190 15.64 -3.19 13.35
CA VAL A 190 16.62 -3.82 14.24
C VAL A 190 17.92 -4.12 13.48
N ALA A 191 17.84 -4.41 12.17
CA ALA A 191 19.00 -4.55 11.29
C ALA A 191 18.59 -4.46 9.81
N GLY A 192 19.56 -4.17 8.93
CA GLY A 192 19.50 -4.54 7.50
C GLY A 192 18.66 -3.64 6.58
N SER A 193 17.96 -2.63 7.10
CA SER A 193 17.23 -1.70 6.22
C SER A 193 18.18 -0.70 5.57
N GLY A 194 17.88 -0.29 4.33
CA GLY A 194 18.65 0.73 3.63
C GLY A 194 18.66 2.09 4.33
N ASN A 195 17.78 2.31 5.32
CA ASN A 195 17.75 3.52 6.15
C ASN A 195 18.59 3.41 7.46
N THR A 196 19.18 2.25 7.79
CA THR A 196 20.07 2.08 8.97
C THR A 196 21.55 2.25 8.65
N HIS A 197 21.89 2.49 7.39
CA HIS A 197 23.28 2.64 6.94
C HIS A 197 23.44 3.92 6.10
N GLY A 198 24.56 4.62 6.29
CA GLY A 198 24.89 5.85 5.56
C GLY A 198 24.57 7.14 6.34
N GLU A 199 24.85 8.28 5.71
CA GLU A 199 24.56 9.59 6.28
C GLU A 199 23.11 9.99 5.99
N PRO A 200 22.30 10.36 7.01
CA PRO A 200 20.93 10.81 6.80
C PRO A 200 20.82 11.93 5.76
N GLY A 201 19.85 11.79 4.84
CA GLY A 201 19.64 12.77 3.77
C GLY A 201 20.61 12.66 2.59
N ARG A 202 21.53 11.69 2.58
CA ARG A 202 22.42 11.41 1.43
C ARG A 202 22.11 10.04 0.83
N GLY A 203 21.98 9.98 -0.49
CA GLY A 203 21.75 8.74 -1.22
C GLY A 203 21.39 8.99 -2.69
N LYS A 204 21.38 7.93 -3.51
CA LYS A 204 20.99 8.02 -4.93
C LYS A 204 19.47 8.19 -5.12
N GLY A 205 18.71 8.01 -4.05
CA GLY A 205 17.24 7.95 -4.07
C GLY A 205 16.74 6.67 -4.71
N PHE A 206 15.43 6.46 -4.63
CA PHE A 206 14.73 5.39 -5.34
C PHE A 206 14.23 5.92 -6.68
N ARG A 207 14.45 5.16 -7.76
CA ARG A 207 13.99 5.49 -9.11
C ARG A 207 13.35 4.26 -9.73
N ILE A 208 12.18 4.48 -10.34
CA ILE A 208 11.48 3.51 -11.19
C ILE A 208 11.82 3.78 -12.67
N GLY A 209 11.48 2.83 -13.55
CA GLY A 209 11.67 2.98 -14.99
C GLY A 209 13.13 2.89 -15.44
N ARG A 210 13.98 2.16 -14.70
CA ARG A 210 15.37 1.90 -15.15
C ARG A 210 15.42 0.94 -16.35
N GLY A 211 14.36 0.15 -16.52
CA GLY A 211 14.03 -0.64 -17.69
C GLY A 211 12.53 -0.59 -17.93
N HIS A 212 12.10 -1.16 -19.04
CA HIS A 212 10.69 -1.26 -19.40
C HIS A 212 10.36 -2.68 -19.85
N SER A 213 9.13 -3.12 -19.62
CA SER A 213 8.61 -4.33 -20.27
C SER A 213 8.67 -4.13 -21.79
N ARG A 214 8.89 -5.21 -22.53
CA ARG A 214 9.16 -5.14 -23.97
C ARG A 214 7.90 -4.81 -24.77
N VAL A 215 6.73 -5.29 -24.34
CA VAL A 215 5.49 -5.18 -25.13
C VAL A 215 4.74 -3.89 -24.81
N SER A 216 4.15 -3.77 -23.62
CA SER A 216 3.39 -2.57 -23.24
C SER A 216 4.24 -1.44 -22.65
N ASN A 217 5.57 -1.55 -22.68
CA ASN A 217 6.50 -0.51 -22.22
C ASN A 217 6.22 -0.06 -20.77
N HIS A 218 5.88 -1.00 -19.88
CA HIS A 218 5.65 -0.69 -18.48
C HIS A 218 6.97 -0.43 -17.75
N PRO A 219 7.08 0.64 -16.95
CA PRO A 219 8.32 0.93 -16.23
C PRO A 219 8.58 -0.10 -15.14
N GLU A 220 9.85 -0.51 -15.01
CA GLU A 220 10.33 -1.35 -13.91
C GLU A 220 10.17 -0.66 -12.54
N ALA A 221 9.83 -1.44 -11.52
CA ALA A 221 9.92 -1.02 -10.13
C ALA A 221 10.51 -2.15 -9.27
N LEU A 222 11.56 -1.85 -8.49
CA LEU A 222 12.24 -2.80 -7.60
C LEU A 222 12.84 -4.05 -8.26
N GLY A 223 13.19 -3.97 -9.53
CA GLY A 223 13.70 -5.06 -10.35
C GLY A 223 12.57 -5.92 -10.94
N GLU A 224 11.32 -5.51 -10.75
CA GLU A 224 10.13 -6.26 -11.12
C GLU A 224 9.32 -5.51 -12.18
N TYR A 225 8.53 -6.28 -12.94
CA TYR A 225 7.59 -5.78 -13.93
C TYR A 225 6.17 -6.18 -13.54
N PRO A 226 5.13 -5.43 -13.96
CA PRO A 226 3.75 -5.76 -13.62
C PRO A 226 3.36 -7.17 -14.07
N ALA A 227 2.80 -7.98 -13.16
CA ALA A 227 2.36 -9.34 -13.48
C ALA A 227 1.32 -9.39 -14.62
N ALA A 228 0.54 -8.32 -14.81
CA ALA A 228 -0.40 -8.18 -15.93
C ALA A 228 0.28 -8.18 -17.31
N ALA A 229 1.57 -7.86 -17.39
CA ALA A 229 2.36 -7.91 -18.62
C ALA A 229 2.90 -9.33 -18.92
N MET A 230 2.82 -10.27 -17.98
CA MET A 230 3.47 -11.58 -18.12
C MET A 230 2.98 -12.35 -19.34
N ALA A 231 1.67 -12.38 -19.58
CA ALA A 231 1.10 -13.11 -20.72
C ALA A 231 1.56 -12.52 -22.07
N GLU A 232 1.51 -11.19 -22.23
CA GLU A 232 1.94 -10.56 -23.48
C GLU A 232 3.44 -10.72 -23.76
N GLU A 233 4.26 -10.75 -22.70
CA GLU A 233 5.71 -10.97 -22.82
C GLU A 233 6.06 -12.37 -23.31
N ILE A 234 5.22 -13.36 -23.01
CA ILE A 234 5.32 -14.73 -23.53
C ILE A 234 4.75 -14.81 -24.95
N GLU A 235 3.56 -14.27 -25.17
CA GLU A 235 2.82 -14.43 -26.44
C GLU A 235 3.45 -13.66 -27.61
N THR A 236 4.06 -12.50 -27.37
CA THR A 236 4.44 -11.58 -28.45
C THR A 236 5.79 -11.99 -29.08
N PRO A 237 5.85 -12.40 -30.36
CA PRO A 237 7.10 -12.79 -31.00
C PRO A 237 8.11 -11.64 -31.09
N GLY A 238 9.41 -11.99 -31.10
CA GLY A 238 10.49 -11.03 -31.35
C GLY A 238 11.68 -11.20 -30.41
N VAL A 239 12.67 -10.31 -30.57
CA VAL A 239 13.85 -10.28 -29.71
C VAL A 239 13.42 -10.05 -28.26
N GLY A 240 13.80 -10.94 -27.36
CA GLY A 240 13.47 -10.86 -25.93
C GLY A 240 12.11 -11.46 -25.55
N GLN A 241 11.42 -12.16 -26.46
CA GLN A 241 10.23 -12.94 -26.10
C GLN A 241 10.56 -13.97 -25.01
N ILE A 242 9.71 -14.06 -23.99
CA ILE A 242 9.85 -15.05 -22.93
C ILE A 242 9.46 -16.43 -23.49
N ARG A 243 10.44 -17.30 -23.63
CA ARG A 243 10.25 -18.69 -24.09
C ARG A 243 10.49 -19.73 -22.99
N ALA A 244 11.13 -19.32 -21.90
CA ALA A 244 11.37 -20.18 -20.76
C ALA A 244 11.20 -19.43 -19.44
N MET A 245 10.75 -20.12 -18.40
CA MET A 245 10.51 -19.54 -17.08
C MET A 245 11.03 -20.42 -15.94
N VAL A 246 11.55 -19.78 -14.90
CA VAL A 246 11.85 -20.43 -13.62
C VAL A 246 10.96 -19.80 -12.56
N ILE A 247 10.08 -20.59 -11.96
CA ILE A 247 9.13 -20.12 -10.94
C ILE A 247 9.52 -20.72 -9.61
N VAL A 248 9.79 -19.86 -8.63
CA VAL A 248 10.24 -20.25 -7.29
C VAL A 248 9.16 -19.88 -6.28
N GLY A 249 8.49 -20.90 -5.71
CA GLY A 249 7.44 -20.74 -4.68
C GLY A 249 6.26 -19.87 -5.12
N GLY A 250 5.87 -19.95 -6.40
CA GLY A 250 4.87 -19.07 -7.01
C GLY A 250 3.77 -19.83 -7.74
N ASN A 251 2.55 -19.30 -7.65
CA ASN A 251 1.36 -19.81 -8.34
C ASN A 251 0.67 -18.73 -9.21
N PRO A 252 1.36 -18.10 -10.17
CA PRO A 252 0.84 -16.97 -10.93
C PRO A 252 -0.44 -17.26 -11.74
N ILE A 253 -0.66 -18.51 -12.18
CA ILE A 253 -1.92 -18.89 -12.85
C ILE A 253 -3.13 -18.61 -11.95
N LEU A 254 -3.00 -18.79 -10.63
CA LEU A 254 -4.07 -18.50 -9.69
C LEU A 254 -4.00 -17.08 -9.10
N SER A 255 -2.79 -16.54 -8.91
CA SER A 255 -2.58 -15.33 -8.11
C SER A 255 -2.44 -14.03 -8.91
N THR A 256 -2.51 -14.07 -10.24
CA THR A 256 -2.37 -12.89 -11.11
C THR A 256 -3.63 -12.62 -11.95
N PRO A 257 -3.81 -11.39 -12.48
CA PRO A 257 -4.97 -11.06 -13.31
C PRO A 257 -4.99 -11.85 -14.63
N ASN A 258 -6.20 -12.09 -15.16
CA ASN A 258 -6.40 -12.73 -16.47
C ASN A 258 -5.77 -14.14 -16.56
N SER A 259 -6.04 -14.96 -15.55
CA SER A 259 -5.53 -16.32 -15.38
C SER A 259 -5.75 -17.21 -16.60
N GLU A 260 -6.89 -17.09 -17.28
CA GLU A 260 -7.18 -17.88 -18.49
C GLU A 260 -6.23 -17.58 -19.65
N ARG A 261 -5.92 -16.30 -19.88
CA ARG A 261 -4.93 -15.91 -20.90
C ARG A 261 -3.55 -16.39 -20.49
N LEU A 262 -3.16 -16.17 -19.24
CA LEU A 262 -1.84 -16.56 -18.74
C LEU A 262 -1.64 -18.08 -18.82
N ALA A 263 -2.67 -18.88 -18.51
CA ALA A 263 -2.63 -20.33 -18.64
C ALA A 263 -2.41 -20.78 -20.09
N LYS A 264 -3.01 -20.08 -21.07
CA LYS A 264 -2.78 -20.36 -22.49
C LYS A 264 -1.35 -20.02 -22.89
N SER A 265 -0.86 -18.83 -22.50
CA SER A 265 0.51 -18.43 -22.83
C SER A 265 1.56 -19.35 -22.20
N PHE A 266 1.32 -19.86 -20.99
CA PHE A 266 2.22 -20.82 -20.35
C PHE A 266 2.34 -22.14 -21.10
N ALA A 267 1.29 -22.57 -21.82
CA ALA A 267 1.34 -23.77 -22.64
C ALA A 267 2.23 -23.61 -23.89
N ASP A 268 2.54 -22.37 -24.27
CA ASP A 268 3.41 -22.04 -25.41
C ASP A 268 4.88 -21.83 -25.00
N LEU A 269 5.22 -21.98 -23.73
CA LEU A 269 6.62 -21.96 -23.27
C LEU A 269 7.36 -23.19 -23.81
N ASP A 270 8.61 -22.99 -24.22
CA ASP A 270 9.48 -24.10 -24.64
C ASP A 270 9.97 -24.90 -23.44
N PHE A 271 10.12 -24.24 -22.29
CA PHE A 271 10.66 -24.85 -21.09
C PHE A 271 10.26 -24.12 -19.81
N MET A 272 9.84 -24.85 -18.80
CA MET A 272 9.52 -24.28 -17.50
C MET A 272 10.03 -25.16 -16.35
N VAL A 273 10.68 -24.51 -15.38
CA VAL A 273 11.04 -25.10 -14.10
C VAL A 273 10.17 -24.53 -13.00
N SER A 274 9.56 -25.41 -12.20
CA SER A 274 8.84 -25.04 -10.98
C SER A 274 9.60 -25.53 -9.76
N VAL A 275 10.08 -24.61 -8.94
CA VAL A 275 10.69 -24.89 -7.64
C VAL A 275 9.63 -24.64 -6.57
N ASP A 276 8.88 -25.67 -6.22
CA ASP A 276 7.75 -25.57 -5.29
C ASP A 276 7.61 -26.84 -4.43
N MET A 277 7.14 -26.67 -3.21
CA MET A 277 6.88 -27.77 -2.29
C MET A 277 5.55 -28.48 -2.57
N TYR A 278 4.65 -27.84 -3.33
CA TYR A 278 3.36 -28.39 -3.72
C TYR A 278 3.22 -28.41 -5.24
N LEU A 279 2.44 -29.38 -5.74
CA LEU A 279 1.87 -29.29 -7.07
C LEU A 279 0.73 -28.26 -7.05
N ASN A 280 0.72 -27.34 -8.00
CA ASN A 280 -0.25 -26.25 -8.09
C ASN A 280 -0.67 -25.98 -9.54
N GLU A 281 -1.58 -25.02 -9.73
CA GLU A 281 -2.16 -24.67 -11.03
C GLU A 281 -1.12 -24.19 -12.04
N THR A 282 -0.02 -23.60 -11.57
CA THR A 282 1.13 -23.20 -12.39
C THR A 282 2.06 -24.38 -12.68
N SER A 283 2.37 -25.23 -11.69
CA SER A 283 3.38 -26.29 -11.85
C SER A 283 2.96 -27.36 -12.86
N LYS A 284 1.67 -27.47 -13.21
CA LYS A 284 1.20 -28.38 -14.27
C LYS A 284 1.75 -28.07 -15.66
N PHE A 285 2.25 -26.85 -15.87
CA PHE A 285 2.91 -26.42 -17.11
C PHE A 285 4.44 -26.63 -17.07
N ALA A 286 4.99 -27.10 -15.95
CA ALA A 286 6.43 -27.28 -15.80
C ALA A 286 6.90 -28.58 -16.47
N ASP A 287 8.04 -28.50 -17.16
CA ASP A 287 8.79 -29.66 -17.62
C ASP A 287 9.56 -30.31 -16.47
N VAL A 288 10.02 -29.49 -15.51
CA VAL A 288 10.78 -29.94 -14.34
C VAL A 288 10.18 -29.34 -13.08
N ILE A 289 9.86 -30.20 -12.11
CA ILE A 289 9.43 -29.81 -10.77
C ILE A 289 10.54 -30.18 -9.78
N LEU A 290 11.07 -29.17 -9.08
CA LEU A 290 12.14 -29.30 -8.10
C LEU A 290 11.60 -29.02 -6.69
N PRO A 291 11.38 -30.04 -5.84
CA PRO A 291 10.83 -29.84 -4.51
C PRO A 291 11.90 -29.32 -3.53
N PRO A 292 11.76 -28.11 -2.95
CA PRO A 292 12.65 -27.63 -1.90
C PRO A 292 12.27 -28.24 -0.54
N PRO A 293 13.19 -28.26 0.45
CA PRO A 293 12.84 -28.63 1.82
C PRO A 293 11.82 -27.66 2.41
N SER A 294 10.95 -28.17 3.28
CA SER A 294 9.98 -27.34 4.00
C SER A 294 10.66 -26.36 4.96
N GLN A 295 9.92 -25.34 5.41
CA GLN A 295 10.39 -24.33 6.35
C GLN A 295 10.87 -24.94 7.67
N LEU A 296 10.34 -26.09 8.08
CA LEU A 296 10.76 -26.81 9.30
C LEU A 296 12.07 -27.60 9.12
N GLN A 297 12.53 -27.80 7.89
CA GLN A 297 13.71 -28.61 7.56
C GLN A 297 14.91 -27.76 7.16
N ARG A 298 14.80 -26.43 7.22
CA ARG A 298 15.87 -25.50 6.90
C ARG A 298 15.92 -24.37 7.91
N SER A 299 17.13 -23.92 8.22
CA SER A 299 17.30 -22.66 8.94
C SER A 299 16.87 -21.52 8.03
N HIS A 300 16.01 -20.63 8.54
CA HIS A 300 15.62 -19.42 7.85
C HIS A 300 15.59 -18.27 8.85
N TYR A 301 16.27 -17.19 8.50
CA TYR A 301 16.17 -15.89 9.17
C TYR A 301 15.72 -14.89 8.11
N ASP A 302 14.46 -14.45 8.20
CA ASP A 302 13.94 -13.42 7.33
C ASP A 302 14.51 -12.07 7.79
N LEU A 303 15.30 -11.42 6.94
CA LEU A 303 15.85 -10.09 7.20
C LEU A 303 15.02 -8.98 6.53
N ALA A 304 14.16 -9.33 5.57
CA ALA A 304 13.40 -8.37 4.78
C ALA A 304 12.18 -7.84 5.55
N LEU A 305 11.58 -8.66 6.41
CA LEU A 305 10.44 -8.27 7.27
C LEU A 305 10.83 -7.85 8.69
N LEU A 306 12.13 -7.75 8.99
CA LEU A 306 12.65 -7.15 10.23
C LEU A 306 12.83 -5.62 10.13
N THR A 307 12.32 -5.02 9.04
CA THR A 307 12.42 -3.59 8.72
C THR A 307 11.25 -2.76 9.23
#